data_AF-A0A1L9VLC3-F1
#
_entry.id   AF-A0A1L9VLC3-F1
#
_cell.length_a   1.000
_cell.length_b   1.000
_cell.length_c   1.000
_cell.angle_alpha   90.00
_cell.angle_beta   90.00
_cell.angle_gamma   90.00
#
_symmetry.space_group_name_H-M   'P 1'
#
loop_
_entity.id
_entity.type
_entity.pdbx_description
1 polymer ?
#
loop_
_entity_poly.entity_id
_entity_poly.type
_entity_poly.pdbx_seq_one_letter_code
_entity_poly.pdbx_strand_id
1 'polypeptide(L)'
;MREEGIDLSNQKPKILTTDAVQASDVLITMGCGDACPFFAGKRYLDWQLDDPAGQGLDAVRTIRHEIRYRIERLITELQSSV
;
A
#
# COMPACT_ATOMS: atom_id res chain seq x y z
N MET A 1 -9.12 -11.57 -0.25
CA MET A 1 -8.04 -11.81 -1.22
C MET A 1 -8.01 -13.22 -1.81
N ARG A 2 -8.60 -14.25 -1.16
CA ARG A 2 -8.64 -15.61 -1.74
C ARG A 2 -9.30 -15.71 -3.13
N GLU A 3 -10.22 -14.81 -3.48
CA GLU A 3 -10.78 -14.75 -4.84
C GLU A 3 -9.74 -14.48 -5.93
N GLU A 4 -8.59 -13.89 -5.57
CA GLU A 4 -7.43 -13.68 -6.44
C GLU A 4 -6.32 -14.71 -6.18
N GLY A 5 -6.60 -15.80 -5.45
CA GLY A 5 -5.62 -16.83 -5.10
C GLY A 5 -4.60 -16.40 -4.03
N ILE A 6 -4.77 -15.25 -3.39
CA ILE A 6 -3.84 -14.74 -2.37
C ILE A 6 -4.38 -15.03 -0.97
N ASP A 7 -3.66 -15.86 -0.20
CA ASP A 7 -3.98 -16.11 1.20
C ASP A 7 -3.35 -15.06 2.12
N LEU A 8 -4.19 -14.29 2.80
CA LEU A 8 -3.80 -13.32 3.82
C LEU A 8 -4.21 -13.75 5.23
N SER A 9 -4.64 -15.00 5.44
CA SER A 9 -5.17 -15.48 6.72
C SER A 9 -4.21 -15.32 7.90
N ASN A 10 -2.90 -15.38 7.64
CA ASN A 10 -1.84 -15.19 8.63
C ASN A 10 -1.38 -13.73 8.78
N GLN A 11 -1.91 -12.81 7.98
CA GLN A 11 -1.59 -11.39 8.09
C GLN A 11 -2.44 -10.73 9.18
N LYS A 12 -1.80 -9.91 10.01
CA LYS A 12 -2.45 -9.17 11.09
C LYS A 12 -2.03 -7.70 11.02
N PRO A 13 -2.91 -6.76 11.41
CA PRO A 13 -2.53 -5.36 11.54
C PRO A 13 -1.30 -5.19 12.43
N LYS A 14 -0.39 -4.30 12.04
CA LYS A 14 0.84 -3.96 12.76
C LYS A 14 0.97 -2.45 12.83
N ILE A 15 1.50 -1.97 13.95
CA ILE A 15 1.86 -0.57 14.09
C ILE A 15 3.11 -0.31 13.24
N LEU A 16 3.11 0.80 12.49
CA LEU A 16 4.27 1.24 11.74
C LEU A 16 5.35 1.69 12.72
N THR A 17 6.54 1.09 12.65
CA THR A 17 7.69 1.45 13.47
C THR A 17 8.69 2.28 12.68
N THR A 18 9.45 3.12 13.39
CA THR A 18 10.54 3.90 12.79
C THR A 18 11.55 3.02 12.07
N ASP A 19 11.91 1.88 12.65
CA ASP A 19 12.86 0.93 12.04
C ASP A 19 12.34 0.39 10.69
N ALA A 20 11.04 0.10 10.59
CA ALA A 20 10.42 -0.34 9.35
C ALA A 20 10.47 0.77 8.27
N VAL A 21 10.26 2.03 8.67
CA VAL A 21 10.40 3.18 7.78
C VAL A 21 11.84 3.31 7.30
N GLN A 22 12.81 3.25 8.21
CA GLN A 22 14.25 3.37 7.90
C GLN A 22 14.75 2.27 6.96
N ALA A 23 14.23 1.05 7.10
CA ALA A 23 14.60 -0.09 6.25
C ALA A 23 13.94 -0.08 4.85
N SER A 24 12.97 0.81 4.60
CA SER A 24 12.20 0.84 3.35
C SER A 24 12.76 1.85 2.34
N ASP A 25 12.72 1.54 1.05
CA ASP A 25 13.09 2.49 -0.02
C ASP A 25 11.90 3.35 -0.47
N VAL A 26 10.70 2.77 -0.42
CA VAL A 26 9.44 3.40 -0.85
C VAL A 26 8.42 3.33 0.29
N LEU A 27 7.81 4.47 0.62
CA LEU A 27 6.72 4.59 1.57
C LEU A 27 5.43 4.96 0.84
N ILE A 28 4.38 4.16 1.05
CA ILE A 28 3.08 4.34 0.41
C ILE A 28 2.03 4.62 1.48
N THR A 29 1.42 5.80 1.45
CA THR A 29 0.26 6.15 2.28
C THR A 29 -1.02 5.92 1.50
N MET A 30 -2.03 5.34 2.14
CA MET A 30 -3.33 5.03 1.52
C MET A 30 -4.49 5.74 2.23
N GLY A 31 -4.27 6.98 2.67
CA GLY A 31 -5.30 7.79 3.33
C GLY A 31 -5.34 7.73 4.86
N CYS A 32 -4.28 7.27 5.54
CA CYS A 32 -4.25 7.27 7.01
C CYS A 32 -4.22 8.68 7.62
N GLY A 33 -3.86 9.72 6.87
CA GLY A 33 -3.75 11.10 7.37
C GLY A 33 -2.71 11.31 8.47
N ASP A 34 -2.07 10.24 8.95
CA ASP A 34 -1.09 10.25 10.00
C ASP A 34 0.23 10.83 9.50
N ALA A 35 0.75 11.79 10.25
CA ALA A 35 2.05 12.38 10.02
C ALA A 35 3.16 11.36 10.33
N CYS A 36 3.57 10.59 9.34
CA CYS A 36 4.85 9.90 9.40
C CYS A 36 5.98 10.96 9.44
N PRO A 37 6.96 10.85 10.35
CA PRO A 37 8.14 11.70 10.30
C PRO A 37 8.79 11.62 8.91
N PHE A 38 9.33 12.73 8.41
CA PHE A 38 10.02 12.73 7.13
C PHE A 38 11.42 12.12 7.27
N PHE A 39 11.75 11.15 6.42
CA PHE A 39 13.04 10.49 6.34
C PHE A 39 13.66 10.77 4.96
N ALA A 40 14.85 11.39 4.95
CA ALA A 40 15.54 11.73 3.72
C ALA A 40 15.95 10.48 2.91
N GLY A 41 16.02 10.62 1.59
CA GLY A 41 16.45 9.56 0.67
C GLY A 41 15.41 8.49 0.38
N LYS A 42 14.16 8.67 0.82
CA LYS A 42 13.06 7.73 0.57
C LYS A 42 12.05 8.30 -0.41
N ARG A 43 11.47 7.43 -1.23
CA ARG A 43 10.39 7.79 -2.16
C ARG A 43 9.05 7.70 -1.44
N TYR A 44 8.36 8.83 -1.32
CA TYR A 44 7.02 8.88 -0.73
C TYR A 44 5.96 8.90 -1.85
N LEU A 45 4.97 8.02 -1.74
CA LEU A 45 3.81 7.96 -2.62
C LEU A 45 2.55 8.12 -1.78
N ASP A 46 1.72 9.08 -2.14
CA ASP A 46 0.40 9.24 -1.53
C ASP A 46 -0.68 8.73 -2.48
N TRP A 47 -1.33 7.66 -2.09
CA TRP A 47 -2.38 6.98 -2.83
C TRP A 47 -3.72 7.28 -2.18
N GLN A 48 -4.41 8.30 -2.67
CA GLN A 48 -5.80 8.51 -2.29
C GLN A 48 -6.63 7.34 -2.81
N LEU A 49 -7.26 6.63 -1.87
CA LEU A 49 -8.11 5.47 -2.05
C LEU A 49 -9.27 5.60 -1.06
N ASP A 50 -10.45 5.15 -1.46
CA ASP A 50 -11.61 5.12 -0.57
C ASP A 50 -11.44 4.03 0.51
N ASP A 51 -11.95 4.29 1.72
CA ASP A 51 -11.92 3.30 2.80
C ASP A 51 -12.95 2.18 2.52
N PRO A 52 -12.51 0.92 2.34
CA PRO A 52 -13.42 -0.20 2.11
C PRO A 52 -14.26 -0.58 3.36
N ALA A 53 -13.93 -0.07 4.54
CA ALA A 53 -14.61 -0.44 5.78
C ALA A 53 -16.11 -0.10 5.73
N GLY A 54 -16.95 -1.08 6.08
CA GLY A 54 -18.40 -0.92 6.05
C GLY A 54 -19.03 -0.89 4.65
N GLN A 55 -18.24 -0.99 3.58
CA GLN A 55 -18.74 -1.01 2.21
C GLN A 55 -19.07 -2.43 1.73
N GLY A 56 -19.84 -2.51 0.63
CA GLY A 56 -20.16 -3.77 -0.03
C GLY A 56 -18.97 -4.40 -0.76
N LEU A 57 -19.06 -5.70 -1.06
CA LEU A 57 -17.96 -6.46 -1.66
C LEU A 57 -17.48 -5.90 -3.01
N ASP A 58 -18.37 -5.32 -3.81
CA ASP A 58 -18.01 -4.75 -5.12
C ASP A 58 -17.15 -3.48 -5.00
N ALA A 59 -17.35 -2.69 -3.95
CA ALA A 59 -16.48 -1.55 -3.67
C ALA A 59 -15.08 -2.03 -3.24
N VAL A 60 -15.02 -3.04 -2.38
CA VAL A 60 -13.75 -3.68 -1.98
C VAL A 60 -12.99 -4.24 -3.18
N ARG A 61 -13.69 -4.86 -4.14
CA ARG A 61 -13.09 -5.36 -5.40
C ARG A 61 -12.53 -4.23 -6.26
N THR A 62 -13.26 -3.14 -6.39
CA THR A 62 -12.83 -1.95 -7.12
C THR A 62 -11.53 -1.39 -6.53
N ILE A 63 -11.49 -1.18 -5.22
CA ILE A 63 -10.30 -0.69 -4.50
C ILE A 63 -9.13 -1.66 -4.66
N ARG A 64 -9.36 -2.98 -4.56
CA ARG A 64 -8.32 -3.98 -4.79
C ARG A 64 -7.71 -3.89 -6.20
N HIS A 65 -8.55 -3.76 -7.23
CA HIS A 65 -8.07 -3.67 -8.61
C HIS A 65 -7.24 -2.41 -8.85
N GLU A 66 -7.65 -1.30 -8.25
CA GLU A 66 -6.89 -0.07 -8.29
C GLU A 66 -5.52 -0.21 -7.61
N ILE A 67 -5.47 -0.82 -6.41
CA ILE A 67 -4.20 -1.11 -5.71
C ILE A 67 -3.30 -2.00 -6.59
N ARG A 68 -3.86 -3.05 -7.23
CA ARG A 68 -3.10 -3.92 -8.14
C ARG A 68 -2.46 -3.11 -9.26
N TYR A 69 -3.24 -2.31 -9.98
CA TYR A 69 -2.74 -1.51 -11.10
C TYR A 69 -1.62 -0.55 -10.68
N ARG A 70 -1.78 0.13 -9.54
CA ARG A 70 -0.76 1.04 -9.01
C ARG A 70 0.52 0.30 -8.61
N ILE A 71 0.40 -0.90 -8.03
CA ILE A 71 1.55 -1.76 -7.68
C ILE A 71 2.28 -2.27 -8.92
N GLU A 72 1.58 -2.80 -9.92
CA GLU A 72 2.18 -3.31 -11.17
C GLU A 72 2.96 -2.21 -11.90
N ARG A 73 2.40 -1.00 -11.97
CA ARG A 73 3.08 0.17 -12.50
C ARG A 73 4.32 0.53 -11.68
N LEU A 74 4.22 0.55 -10.35
CA LEU A 74 5.35 0.86 -9.47
C LEU A 74 6.50 -0.15 -9.66
N ILE A 75 6.19 -1.45 -9.76
CA ILE A 75 7.20 -2.49 -10.02
C ILE A 75 7.93 -2.20 -11.33
N THR A 76 7.19 -1.86 -12.40
CA THR A 76 7.77 -1.52 -13.71
C THR A 76 8.69 -0.31 -13.62
N GLU A 77 8.28 0.74 -12.90
CA GLU A 77 9.09 1.95 -12.68
C GLU A 77 10.39 1.64 -11.92
N LEU A 78 10.32 0.80 -10.88
CA LEU A 78 11.48 0.41 -10.06
C LEU A 78 12.47 -0.46 -10.83
N GLN A 79 11.97 -1.35 -11.70
CA GLN A 79 12.82 -2.20 -12.56
C GLN A 79 13.49 -1.42 -13.69
N SER A 80 12.87 -0.34 -14.16
CA SER A 80 13.40 0.51 -15.24
C SER A 80 14.39 1.58 -14.74
N SER A 81 14.54 1.72 -13.42
CA SER A 81 15.42 2.70 -12.78
C SER A 81 16.80 2.11 -12.41
N VAL A 82 17.13 0.94 -12.96
CA VAL A 82 18.43 0.25 -12.82
C VAL A 82 19.27 0.45 -14.08
#